data_AF-W1X8S8-F1
#
_entry.id   AF-W1X8S8-F1
#
_cell.length_a   1.000
_cell.length_b   1.000
_cell.length_c   1.000
_cell.angle_alpha   90.00
_cell.angle_beta   90.00
_cell.angle_gamma   90.00
#
_symmetry.space_group_name_H-M   'P 1'
#
loop_
_entity.id
_entity.type
_entity.pdbx_description
1 polymer ?
#
loop_
_entity_poly.entity_id
_entity_poly.type
_entity_poly.pdbx_seq_one_letter_code
_entity_poly.pdbx_strand_id
1 'polypeptide(L)' 'FILGGEEMEYWDAYDEQRERQGDFLKRGQPIAEGQYHLCVNVFVRHLDGEFP' A
#
# COMPACT_ATOMS: atom_id res chain seq x y z
N PHE A 1 -3.02 22.56 -7.68
CA PHE A 1 -3.32 21.79 -8.90
C PHE A 1 -2.43 20.56 -8.90
N ILE A 2 -2.90 19.43 -8.36
CA ILE A 2 -2.25 18.15 -8.62
C ILE A 2 -2.83 17.70 -9.97
N LEU A 3 -1.96 17.61 -10.98
CA LEU A 3 -2.34 17.11 -12.29
C LEU A 3 -2.74 15.64 -12.13
N GLY A 4 -3.93 15.29 -12.59
CA GLY A 4 -4.44 13.92 -12.65
C GLY A 4 -3.67 13.08 -13.67
N GLY A 5 -2.43 12.72 -13.35
CA GLY A 5 -1.74 11.61 -13.96
C GLY A 5 -2.01 10.36 -13.12
N GLU A 6 -2.55 9.31 -13.73
CA GLU A 6 -2.59 7.99 -13.14
C GLU A 6 -1.15 7.47 -12.98
N GLU A 7 -0.41 7.91 -11.96
CA GLU A 7 0.80 7.20 -11.58
C GLU A 7 0.38 5.82 -11.10
N MET A 8 0.72 4.82 -11.91
CA MET A 8 0.47 3.42 -11.59
C MET A 8 1.33 3.06 -10.37
N GLU A 9 0.71 3.03 -9.20
CA GLU A 9 1.37 2.57 -7.98
C GLU A 9 1.52 1.03 -8.04
N TYR A 10 2.75 0.55 -7.88
CA TYR A 10 3.10 -0.86 -7.82
C TYR A 10 3.59 -1.22 -6.42
N TRP A 11 3.25 -2.41 -5.95
CA TRP A 11 3.67 -2.96 -4.66
C TRP A 11 4.41 -4.27 -4.86
N ASP A 12 5.36 -4.57 -3.97
CA ASP A 12 5.97 -5.90 -3.91
C ASP A 12 4.94 -6.94 -3.44
N ALA A 13 4.92 -8.11 -4.09
CA ALA A 13 4.12 -9.25 -3.68
C ALA A 13 4.82 -10.05 -2.57
N TYR A 14 4.05 -10.44 -1.56
CA TYR A 14 4.46 -11.28 -0.45
C TYR A 14 3.50 -12.46 -0.25
N ASP A 15 3.98 -13.54 0.34
CA ASP A 15 3.14 -14.61 0.87
C ASP A 15 2.71 -14.35 2.33
N GLU A 16 2.00 -15.31 2.92
CA GLU A 16 1.55 -15.27 4.32
C GLU A 16 2.70 -15.34 5.33
N GLN A 17 3.87 -15.84 4.95
CA GLN A 17 5.10 -15.84 5.75
C GLN A 17 5.86 -14.51 5.65
N ARG A 18 5.38 -13.56 4.85
CA ARG A 18 6.02 -12.27 4.53
C ARG A 18 7.31 -12.44 3.74
N GLU A 19 7.46 -13.53 3.01
CA GLU A 19 8.55 -13.71 2.07
C GLU A 19 8.18 -13.03 0.74
N ARG A 20 9.14 -12.29 0.17
CA ARG A 20 8.93 -11.55 -1.08
C ARG A 20 8.94 -12.54 -2.25
N GLN A 21 7.90 -12.52 -3.09
CA GLN A 21 7.73 -13.47 -4.18
C GLN A 21 8.43 -13.07 -5.50
N GLY A 22 8.98 -11.85 -5.56
CA GLY A 22 9.69 -11.33 -6.75
C GLY A 22 8.79 -10.72 -7.82
N ASP A 23 7.47 -10.79 -7.63
CA ASP A 23 6.45 -10.19 -8.49
C ASP A 23 5.95 -8.83 -7.96
N PHE A 24 5.28 -8.07 -8.83
CA PHE A 24 4.65 -6.78 -8.49
C PHE A 24 3.12 -6.84 -8.60
N LEU A 25 2.44 -6.26 -7.63
CA LEU A 25 1.01 -6.02 -7.60
C LEU A 25 0.72 -4.60 -8.06
N LYS A 26 -0.35 -4.39 -8.83
CA LYS A 26 -0.76 -3.05 -9.29
C LYS A 26 -1.92 -2.53 -8.46
N ARG A 27 -1.79 -1.32 -7.91
CA ARG A 27 -2.86 -0.67 -7.15
C ARG A 27 -4.13 -0.54 -7.98
N GLY A 28 -5.26 -0.88 -7.34
CA GLY A 28 -6.58 -0.85 -7.97
C GLY A 28 -6.92 -2.11 -8.78
N GLN A 29 -6.01 -3.06 -8.93
CA GLN A 29 -6.30 -4.40 -9.47
C GLN A 29 -6.58 -5.38 -8.32
N PRO A 30 -7.42 -6.41 -8.54
CA PRO A 30 -7.56 -7.51 -7.60
C PRO A 30 -6.20 -8.18 -7.31
N ILE A 31 -5.95 -8.46 -6.04
CA ILE A 31 -4.80 -9.26 -5.61
C ILE A 31 -5.21 -10.73 -5.65
N ALA A 32 -4.36 -11.59 -6.22
CA ALA A 32 -4.65 -13.02 -6.28
C ALA A 32 -4.66 -13.65 -4.88
N GLU A 33 -5.37 -14.77 -4.73
CA GLU A 33 -5.39 -15.52 -3.47
C GLU A 33 -3.97 -15.95 -3.06
N GLY A 34 -3.65 -15.78 -1.78
CA GLY A 34 -2.32 -16.09 -1.23
C GLY A 34 -1.26 -15.02 -1.48
N GLN A 35 -1.58 -13.93 -2.18
CA GLN A 35 -0.69 -12.78 -2.35
C GLN A 35 -1.09 -11.62 -1.46
N TYR A 36 -0.09 -10.88 -0.98
CA TYR A 36 -0.24 -9.75 -0.09
C TYR A 36 0.71 -8.62 -0.50
N HIS A 37 0.37 -7.39 -0.13
CA HIS A 37 1.31 -6.27 -0.12
C HIS A 37 1.45 -5.73 1.31
N LEU A 38 2.60 -5.13 1.62
CA LEU A 38 2.79 -4.49 2.92
C LEU A 38 2.02 -3.16 2.98
N CYS A 39 1.33 -2.94 4.09
CA CYS A 39 0.62 -1.69 4.39
C CYS A 39 1.19 -1.06 5.66
N VAL A 40 1.37 0.26 5.65
CA VAL A 40 1.76 1.05 6.82
C VAL A 40 0.61 1.98 7.17
N ASN A 41 0.07 1.85 8.37
CA ASN A 41 -0.91 2.78 8.93
C ASN A 41 -0.21 3.69 9.94
N VAL A 42 -0.27 5.00 9.73
CA VAL A 42 0.33 6.00 10.62
C VAL A 42 -0.77 6.82 11.27
N PHE A 43 -0.74 6.92 12.60
CA PHE A 43 -1.56 7.86 13.36
C PHE A 43 -0.74 9.10 13.68
N VAL A 44 -1.18 10.25 13.18
CA VAL A 44 -0.57 11.55 13.48
C VAL A 44 -1.48 12.29 14.45
N ARG A 45 -0.90 12.88 15.49
CA ARG A 45 -1.61 13.72 16.46
C ARG A 45 -0.97 15.09 16.51
N HIS A 46 -1.77 16.14 16.40
CA HIS A 46 -1.28 17.50 16.56
C HIS A 46 -1.04 17.83 18.05
N LEU A 47 -0.15 18.77 18.35
CA LEU A 47 0.28 19.06 19.73
C LEU A 47 -0.85 19.59 20.63
N ASP A 48 -1.85 20.23 20.04
CA ASP A 48 -3.07 20.69 20.73
C ASP A 48 -4.09 19.57 21.02
N GLY A 49 -3.78 18.35 20.58
CA GLY A 49 -4.52 17.16 20.96
C GLY A 49 -5.67 16.79 20.05
N GLU A 50 -5.93 17.54 18.98
CA GLU A 50 -6.90 17.13 17.97
C GLU A 50 -6.34 15.98 17.11
N PHE A 51 -7.20 14.99 16.88
CA PHE A 51 -7.00 13.97 15.87
C PHE A 51 -7.61 14.47 14.57
N PRO A 52 -6.99 14.22 13.40
CA PRO A 52 -7.64 14.42 12.11
C PRO A 52 -8.87 13.52 11.93
#